data_AF-A0A838DFA6-F1
#
_entry.id   AF-A0A838DFA6-F1
#
_cell.length_a   1.000
_cell.length_b   1.000
_cell.length_c   1.000
_cell.angle_alpha   90.00
_cell.angle_beta   90.00
_cell.angle_gamma   90.00
#
_symmetry.space_group_name_H-M   'P 1'
#
loop_
_entity.id
_entity.type
_entity.pdbx_description
1 polymer ?
#
loop_
_entity_poly.entity_id
_entity_poly.type
_entity_poly.pdbx_seq_one_letter_code
_entity_poly.pdbx_strand_id
1 'polypeptide(L)' 'MPAAEPKITPEMVAKHGLTPDEYERIEMILGRAPNFTELGIFSVMWSEHCSYKNSRKELKKFPTSGPNILVKAGEENAG' A
#
# COMPACT_ATOMS: atom_id res chain seq x y z
N MET A 1 -1.63 17.18 -26.23
CA MET A 1 -2.16 15.81 -26.11
C MET A 1 -1.38 15.11 -25.01
N PRO A 2 -2.01 14.33 -24.11
CA PRO A 2 -1.23 13.54 -23.16
C PRO A 2 -0.35 12.56 -23.97
N ALA A 3 0.91 12.41 -23.54
CA ALA A 3 1.83 11.45 -24.14
C ALA A 3 1.27 10.03 -23.97
N ALA A 4 1.60 9.12 -24.89
CA ALA A 4 1.24 7.71 -24.74
C ALA A 4 1.84 7.19 -23.41
N GLU A 5 1.01 6.58 -22.59
CA GLU A 5 1.46 6.01 -21.32
C GLU A 5 2.41 4.84 -21.57
N PRO A 6 3.42 4.66 -20.70
CA PRO A 6 4.32 3.53 -20.84
C PRO A 6 3.55 2.22 -20.58
N LYS A 7 3.87 1.20 -21.37
CA LYS A 7 3.31 -0.15 -21.15
C LYS A 7 3.83 -0.70 -19.83
N ILE A 8 2.93 -1.27 -19.03
CA ILE A 8 3.29 -1.95 -17.80
C ILE A 8 3.90 -3.32 -18.17
N THR A 9 5.16 -3.52 -17.79
CA THR A 9 5.88 -4.79 -17.99
C THR A 9 6.25 -5.41 -16.64
N PRO A 10 6.52 -6.72 -16.56
CA PRO A 10 6.96 -7.35 -15.32
C PRO A 10 8.21 -6.69 -14.71
N GLU A 11 9.15 -6.21 -15.53
CA GLU A 11 10.33 -5.48 -15.08
C GLU A 11 9.96 -4.13 -14.47
N MET A 12 8.94 -3.46 -15.01
CA MET A 12 8.43 -2.20 -14.46
C MET A 12 7.75 -2.43 -13.11
N VAL A 13 6.95 -3.49 -12.98
CA VAL A 13 6.32 -3.88 -11.72
C VAL A 13 7.39 -4.16 -10.65
N ALA A 14 8.42 -4.93 -11.00
CA ALA A 14 9.54 -5.20 -10.10
C ALA A 14 10.31 -3.92 -9.71
N LYS A 15 10.53 -2.98 -10.65
CA LYS A 15 11.13 -1.67 -10.36
C LYS A 15 10.29 -0.82 -9.41
N HIS A 16 8.97 -1.02 -9.39
CA HIS A 16 8.05 -0.40 -8.44
C HIS A 16 7.99 -1.14 -7.08
N GLY A 17 8.86 -2.13 -6.86
CA GLY A 17 8.92 -2.86 -5.60
C GLY A 17 7.69 -3.71 -5.29
N LEU A 18 6.86 -3.98 -6.30
CA LEU A 18 5.69 -4.83 -6.20
C LEU A 18 6.07 -6.26 -6.55
N THR A 19 5.60 -7.22 -5.76
CA THR A 19 5.71 -8.65 -6.11
C THR A 19 4.69 -9.01 -7.20
N PRO A 20 4.87 -10.15 -7.91
CA PRO A 20 3.86 -10.66 -8.83
C PRO A 20 2.47 -10.80 -8.17
N ASP A 21 2.40 -11.36 -6.96
CA ASP A 21 1.16 -11.52 -6.19
C ASP A 21 0.50 -10.17 -5.84
N GLU A 22 1.32 -9.15 -5.49
CA GLU A 22 0.80 -7.80 -5.23
C GLU A 22 0.23 -7.19 -6.51
N TYR A 23 0.86 -7.40 -7.66
CA TYR A 23 0.36 -6.95 -8.95
C TYR A 23 -0.94 -7.66 -9.37
N GLU A 24 -1.01 -8.98 -9.25
CA GLU A 24 -2.25 -9.73 -9.49
C GLU A 24 -3.39 -9.22 -8.60
N ARG A 25 -3.08 -8.89 -7.34
CA ARG A 25 -4.05 -8.31 -6.41
C ARG A 25 -4.52 -6.93 -6.84
N ILE A 26 -3.64 -6.11 -7.41
CA ILE A 26 -4.01 -4.81 -7.99
C ILE A 26 -4.99 -5.02 -9.15
N GLU A 27 -4.70 -5.97 -10.05
CA GLU A 27 -5.59 -6.28 -11.17
C GLU A 27 -6.95 -6.78 -10.70
N MET A 28 -7.00 -7.62 -9.66
CA MET A 28 -8.26 -8.06 -9.04
C MET A 28 -9.06 -6.91 -8.42
N ILE A 29 -8.39 -5.97 -7.75
CA ILE A 29 -9.06 -4.80 -7.13
C ILE A 29 -9.63 -3.85 -8.20
N LEU A 30 -8.89 -3.64 -9.29
CA LEU A 30 -9.29 -2.73 -10.37
C LEU A 30 -10.21 -3.38 -11.41
N GLY A 31 -10.23 -4.71 -11.50
CA GLY A 31 -10.89 -5.45 -12.58
C GLY A 31 -10.21 -5.31 -13.95
N ARG A 32 -9.00 -4.75 -14.00
CA ARG A 32 -8.17 -4.52 -15.19
C ARG A 32 -6.72 -4.27 -14.80
N ALA A 33 -5.82 -4.24 -15.78
CA ALA A 33 -4.46 -3.77 -15.56
C ALA A 33 -4.44 -2.29 -15.10
N PRO A 34 -3.59 -1.93 -14.11
CA PRO A 34 -3.38 -0.54 -13.73
C PRO A 34 -2.69 0.23 -14.85
N ASN A 35 -2.96 1.53 -14.94
CA ASN A 35 -2.12 2.45 -15.71
C ASN A 35 -0.83 2.82 -14.95
N PHE A 36 0.05 3.59 -15.57
CA PHE A 36 1.34 3.96 -14.96
C PHE A 36 1.18 4.74 -13.65
N THR A 37 0.23 5.67 -13.60
CA THR A 37 -0.03 6.47 -12.40
C THR A 37 -0.60 5.60 -11.27
N GLU A 38 -1.56 4.74 -11.59
CA GLU A 38 -2.15 3.79 -10.63
C GLU A 38 -1.09 2.84 -10.08
N LEU A 39 -0.22 2.28 -10.94
CA LEU A 39 0.90 1.43 -10.52
C LEU A 39 1.82 2.17 -9.54
N GLY A 40 2.15 3.43 -9.83
CA GLY A 40 2.95 4.28 -8.94
C GLY A 40 2.28 4.53 -7.59
N ILE A 41 0.97 4.76 -7.56
CA ILE A 41 0.20 4.93 -6.32
C ILE A 41 0.24 3.65 -5.49
N PHE A 42 -0.04 2.49 -6.10
CA PHE A 42 0.01 1.21 -5.39
C PHE A 42 1.41 0.91 -4.85
N SER A 43 2.44 1.15 -5.65
CA SER A 43 3.85 0.98 -5.26
C SER A 43 4.19 1.69 -3.95
N VAL A 44 3.87 2.98 -3.83
CA VAL A 44 4.18 3.77 -2.63
C VAL A 44 3.28 3.36 -1.47
N MET A 45 1.96 3.27 -1.70
CA MET A 45 1.00 3.00 -0.63
C MET A 45 1.15 1.60 -0.02
N TRP A 46 1.64 0.62 -0.79
CA TRP A 46 1.87 -0.75 -0.32
C TRP A 46 3.33 -1.03 0.08
N SER A 47 4.20 -0.02 0.04
CA SER A 47 5.54 -0.10 0.61
C SER A 47 5.48 -0.34 2.13
N GLU A 48 6.52 -0.91 2.73
CA GLU A 48 6.56 -1.09 4.21
C GLU A 48 6.42 0.25 4.94
N HIS A 49 7.00 1.32 4.40
CA HIS A 49 6.98 2.64 5.00
C HIS A 49 5.57 3.19 5.22
N CYS A 50 4.68 3.01 4.23
CA CYS A 50 3.29 3.49 4.32
C CYS A 50 2.33 2.45 4.92
N SER A 51 2.52 1.17 4.59
CA SER A 51 1.54 0.13 4.93
C SER A 51 1.78 -0.54 6.28
N TYR A 52 3.00 -0.44 6.82
CA TYR A 52 3.43 -1.18 8.00
C TYR A 52 3.22 -2.70 7.84
N LYS A 53 3.29 -3.25 6.62
CA LYS A 53 2.81 -4.61 6.31
C LYS A 53 3.49 -5.71 7.13
N ASN A 54 4.74 -5.52 7.52
CA ASN A 54 5.46 -6.42 8.43
C ASN A 54 5.21 -6.06 9.90
N SER A 55 5.37 -4.79 10.26
CA SER A 55 5.32 -4.31 11.64
C SER A 55 3.92 -4.31 12.27
N ARG A 56 2.86 -4.16 11.47
CA ARG A 56 1.46 -4.09 11.93
C ARG A 56 1.03 -5.30 12.75
N LYS A 57 1.52 -6.51 12.44
CA LYS A 57 1.19 -7.73 13.19
C LYS A 57 1.74 -7.69 14.62
N GLU A 58 2.95 -7.17 14.77
CA GLU A 58 3.62 -7.03 16.07
C GLU A 58 3.01 -5.89 16.88
N LEU A 59 2.73 -4.76 16.24
CA LEU A 59 2.11 -3.59 16.89
C LEU A 59 0.75 -3.89 17.53
N LYS A 60 -0.02 -4.82 16.96
CA LYS A 60 -1.32 -5.27 17.50
C LYS A 60 -1.22 -6.01 18.85
N LYS A 61 -0.03 -6.44 19.26
CA LYS A 61 0.18 -7.16 20.53
C LYS A 61 0.24 -6.21 21.73
N PHE A 62 0.45 -4.91 21.50
CA PHE A 62 0.51 -3.92 22.57
C PHE A 62 -0.90 -3.54 23.08
N PRO A 63 -1.03 -3.17 24.36
CA PRO A 63 -2.28 -2.62 24.89
C PRO A 63 -2.58 -1.27 24.22
N THR A 64 -3.79 -1.12 23.69
CA THR A 64 -4.25 0.09 22.96
C THR A 64 -5.50 0.73 23.55
N SER A 65 -5.94 0.26 24.73
CA SER A 65 -7.10 0.76 25.46
C SER A 65 -6.79 0.88 26.95
N GLY A 66 -7.30 1.91 27.62
CA GLY A 66 -7.13 2.12 29.06
C GLY A 66 -7.86 3.38 29.54
N PRO A 67 -8.02 3.57 30.86
CA PRO A 67 -8.81 4.68 31.42
C PRO A 67 -8.24 6.07 31.08
N ASN A 68 -6.96 6.16 30.74
CA ASN A 68 -6.27 7.41 30.41
C ASN A 68 -6.02 7.58 28.90
N ILE A 69 -6.62 6.73 28.06
CA ILE A 69 -6.48 6.82 26.60
C ILE A 69 -7.66 7.64 26.06
N LEU A 70 -7.35 8.80 25.46
CA LEU A 70 -8.35 9.73 24.94
C LEU A 70 -8.81 9.36 23.52
N VAL A 71 -7.89 8.84 22.69
CA VAL A 71 -8.14 8.47 21.29
C VAL A 71 -7.55 7.08 21.01
N LYS A 72 -8.22 6.26 20.20
CA LYS A 72 -7.67 4.92 19.89
C LYS A 72 -6.52 5.04 18.88
N ALA A 73 -5.59 4.08 18.93
CA ALA A 73 -4.51 4.00 17.96
C ALA A 73 -5.05 3.97 16.51
N GLY A 74 -4.66 4.97 15.71
CA GLY A 74 -5.05 5.11 14.31
C GLY A 74 -6.37 5.84 14.06
N GLU A 75 -7.07 6.32 15.09
CA GLU A 75 -8.21 7.24 14.90
C GLU A 75 -7.74 8.66 14.57
N GLU A 76 -6.66 9.10 15.20
CA GLU A 76 -6.03 10.40 14.99
C GLU A 76 -4.58 10.24 14.50
N ASN A 77 -4.03 11.32 13.91
CA ASN A 77 -2.63 11.35 13.46
C ASN A 77 -1.63 11.31 14.62
N ALA A 78 -2.09 11.60 15.84
CA ALA A 78 -1.32 11.56 17.07
C ALA A 78 -2.21 11.05 18.22
N GLY A 79 -1.58 10.44 19.23
CA GLY A 79 -2.25 9.98 20.45
C GLY A 79 -2.47 11.08 21.47
#